data_AF-A0A7C5K3H4-F1
#
_entry.id   AF-A0A7C5K3H4-F1
#
_cell.length_a   1.000
_cell.length_b   1.000
_cell.length_c   1.000
_cell.angle_alpha   90.00
_cell.angle_beta   90.00
_cell.angle_gamma   90.00
#
_symmetry.space_group_name_H-M   'P 1'
#
loop_
_entity.id
_entity.type
_entity.pdbx_description
1 polymer ?
#
loop_
_entity_poly.entity_id
_entity_poly.type
_entity_poly.pdbx_seq_one_letter_code
_entity_poly.pdbx_strand_id
1 'polypeptide(L)' 'MKHILKCQNCGRYTMQEVCPECGSRAVSPKPPRYSPEDKYARYRRMAKSKS' A
#
# COMPACT_ATOMS: atom_id res chain seq x y z
N MET A 1 -0.83 -17.23 -0.83
CA MET A 1 -0.29 -16.49 -1.99
C MET A 1 0.92 -15.70 -1.52
N LYS A 2 2.09 -15.88 -2.13
CA LYS A 2 3.30 -15.09 -1.80
C LYS A 2 3.18 -13.72 -2.49
N HIS A 3 2.91 -12.69 -1.71
CA HIS A 3 2.83 -11.31 -2.20
C HIS A 3 4.18 -10.63 -1.97
N ILE A 4 4.72 -9.99 -3.00
CA ILE A 4 5.88 -9.11 -2.85
C ILE A 4 5.41 -7.88 -2.07
N LEU A 5 6.01 -7.66 -0.91
CA LEU A 5 5.79 -6.50 -0.05
C LEU A 5 6.99 -5.55 -0.18
N LYS A 6 6.75 -4.27 0.08
CA LYS A 6 7.77 -3.22 0.12
C LYS A 6 7.75 -2.56 1.48
N CYS A 7 8.92 -2.42 2.08
CA CYS A 7 9.07 -1.64 3.30
C CYS A 7 8.83 -0.16 3.01
N GLN A 8 7.98 0.50 3.80
CA GLN A 8 7.73 1.94 3.65
C GLN A 8 8.86 2.82 4.19
N ASN A 9 9.74 2.27 5.04
CA ASN A 9 10.83 3.03 5.66
C ASN A 9 12.11 2.97 4.82
N CYS A 10 12.61 1.77 4.50
CA CYS A 10 13.87 1.60 3.76
C CYS A 10 13.68 1.30 2.26
N GLY A 11 12.45 1.07 1.80
CA GLY A 11 12.16 0.78 0.39
C GLY A 11 12.51 -0.63 -0.08
N ARG A 12 13.07 -1.49 0.78
CA ARG A 12 13.44 -2.87 0.44
C ARG A 12 12.22 -3.74 0.18
N TYR A 13 12.33 -4.62 -0.83
CA TYR A 13 11.32 -5.63 -1.11
C TYR A 13 11.53 -6.88 -0.26
N THR A 14 10.44 -7.45 0.25
CA THR A 14 10.44 -8.65 1.09
C THR A 14 9.18 -9.47 0.84
N MET A 15 9.20 -10.74 1.22
CA MET A 15 8.00 -11.60 1.28
C MET A 15 7.46 -11.75 2.71
N GLN A 16 8.12 -11.12 3.69
CA GLN A 16 7.72 -11.11 5.10
C GLN A 16 6.93 -9.84 5.41
N GLU A 17 5.99 -9.92 6.37
CA GLU A 17 5.21 -8.76 6.80
C GLU A 17 6.06 -7.69 7.52
N VAL A 18 7.21 -8.10 8.04
CA VAL A 18 8.19 -7.24 8.72
C VAL A 18 9.46 -7.19 7.87
N CYS A 19 10.02 -5.99 7.72
CA CYS A 19 11.28 -5.81 7.02
C CYS A 19 12.43 -6.41 7.84
N PRO A 20 13.24 -7.32 7.29
CA PRO A 20 14.34 -7.95 8.02
C PRO A 20 15.50 -6.99 8.33
N GLU A 21 15.58 -5.82 7.68
CA GLU A 21 16.68 -4.87 7.91
C GLU A 21 16.34 -3.75 8.89
N CYS A 22 15.14 -3.18 8.80
CA CYS A 22 14.76 -2.04 9.64
C CYS A 22 13.61 -2.36 10.60
N GLY A 23 13.09 -3.59 10.61
CA GLY A 23 11.99 -4.00 11.49
C GLY A 23 10.63 -3.34 11.21
N SER A 24 10.54 -2.46 10.21
CA SER A 24 9.29 -1.76 9.89
C SER A 24 8.34 -2.64 9.08
N ARG A 25 7.04 -2.34 9.14
CA ARG A 25 6.00 -3.09 8.42
C ARG A 25 6.17 -2.97 6.90
N ALA A 26 6.15 -4.10 6.21
CA ALA A 26 6.15 -4.15 4.76
C ALA A 26 4.70 -4.24 4.25
N VAL A 27 4.39 -3.47 3.20
CA VAL A 27 3.04 -3.37 2.65
C VAL A 27 3.03 -3.72 1.17
N SER A 28 1.88 -4.10 0.64
CA SER A 28 1.73 -4.37 -0.79
C SER A 28 2.03 -3.08 -1.59
N PRO A 29 3.03 -3.10 -2.49
CA PRO A 29 3.33 -1.96 -3.35
C PRO A 29 2.35 -1.86 -4.53
N LYS A 30 1.51 -2.88 -4.76
CA LYS A 30 0.56 -2.86 -5.87
C LYS A 30 -0.52 -1.80 -5.61
N PRO A 31 -0.79 -0.93 -6.59
CA PRO A 31 -1.87 0.04 -6.46
C PRO A 31 -3.23 -0.68 -6.39
N PRO A 32 -4.26 -0.03 -5.81
CA PRO A 32 -5.62 -0.51 -5.92
C PRO A 32 -6.04 -0.63 -7.40
N ARG A 33 -6.92 -1.58 -7.70
CA ARG A 33 -7.45 -1.76 -9.06
C ARG A 33 -8.23 -0.51 -9.49
N TYR A 34 -8.00 -0.08 -10.72
CA TYR A 34 -8.76 1.01 -11.34
C TYR A 34 -10.13 0.49 -11.84
N SER A 35 -11.17 1.32 -11.69
CA SER A 35 -12.50 1.12 -12.28
C SER A 35 -12.98 2.48 -12.81
N PRO A 36 -13.46 2.56 -14.06
CA PRO A 36 -14.03 3.80 -14.60
C PRO A 36 -15.26 4.29 -13.83
N GLU A 37 -16.09 3.38 -13.31
CA GLU A 37 -17.33 3.71 -12.63
C GLU A 37 -17.10 4.22 -11.19
N ASP A 38 -16.05 3.75 -10.53
CA ASP A 38 -15.57 4.17 -9.20
C ASP A 38 -16.63 4.80 -8.27
N LYS A 39 -17.54 3.96 -7.78
CA LYS A 39 -18.68 4.37 -6.94
C LYS A 39 -18.27 5.16 -5.69
N TYR A 40 -17.03 5.00 -5.22
CA TYR A 40 -16.51 5.64 -4.01
C TYR A 40 -15.56 6.82 -4.29
N ALA A 41 -15.48 7.30 -5.53
CA ALA A 41 -14.60 8.41 -5.94
C ALA A 41 -14.77 9.65 -5.05
N ARG A 42 -16.02 10.05 -4.77
CA ARG A 42 -16.34 11.21 -3.92
C ARG A 42 -15.75 11.08 -2.52
N TYR A 43 -15.96 9.92 -1.88
CA TYR A 43 -15.47 9.66 -0.53
C TYR A 43 -13.94 9.58 -0.49
N ARG A 44 -13.31 8.95 -1.49
CA ARG A 44 -11.83 8.89 -1.59
C ARG A 44 -11.20 10.28 -1.71
N ARG A 45 -11.80 11.18 -2.49
CA ARG A 45 -11.32 12.57 -2.61
C ARG A 45 -11.49 13.34 -1.30
N MET A 46 -12.64 13.20 -0.65
CA MET A 46 -12.91 13.86 0.63
C MET A 46 -11.98 13.36 1.76
N ALA A 47 -11.65 12.07 1.79
CA ALA A 47 -10.69 11.53 2.76
C ALA A 47 -9.29 12.12 2.56
N LYS A 48 -8.84 12.27 1.30
CA LYS A 48 -7.57 12.92 0.98
C LYS A 48 -7.52 14.40 1.34
N SER A 49 -8.62 15.14 1.19
CA SER A 49 -8.66 16.58 1.49
C SER A 49 -8.71 16.91 2.98
N LYS A 50 -9.07 15.94 3.82
CA LYS A 50 -9.15 16.10 5.28
C LYS A 50 -7.86 15.69 6.00
N SER A 51 -6.83 15.26 5.26
CA SER A 51 -5.54 14.80 5.78
C SER A 51 -4.49 15.90 5.72
#